data_AF-A0AAV5TVU4-F1
#
_entry.id   AF-A0AAV5TVU4-F1
#
_cell.length_a   1.000
_cell.length_b   1.000
_cell.length_c   1.000
_cell.angle_alpha   90.00
_cell.angle_beta   90.00
_cell.angle_gamma   90.00
#
_symmetry.space_group_name_H-M   'P 1'
#
loop_
_entity.id
_entity.type
_entity.pdbx_description
1 polymer ?
#
loop_
_entity_poly.entity_id
_entity_poly.type
_entity_poly.pdbx_seq_one_letter_code
_entity_poly.pdbx_strand_id
1 'polypeptide(L)'
;SNNDKFRLTIWKALPVIDEAIDEAVNRGLMPKNWLNISYFDSRYWQDATLAERHSTVGVINAYCERQLDIVFGFADSYGLATVSKVSAGFFTNGIPVMTTAGLPSMLQSRKSFPNLIRMQGSYIQMAAAMYQLIAYNEPKFNNETGVEEKTNSLNYLRMLFMYHDKRRAVNKPKVEEKKEATIDEMFSSHCYFSLYAIKNYFTDKSPTFKNEWSINTPSMPFDEEEQMNRKGYEEMLKEASEVSNG
;
A
#
# COMPACT_ATOMS: atom_id res chain seq x y z
N SER A 1 9.48 -8.47 8.02
CA SER A 1 8.16 -7.81 7.89
C SER A 1 7.93 -7.00 9.14
N ASN A 2 7.63 -5.71 8.97
CA ASN A 2 7.43 -4.74 10.04
C ASN A 2 6.21 -5.02 10.97
N ASN A 3 5.46 -6.10 10.71
CA ASN A 3 4.45 -6.64 11.62
C ASN A 3 5.05 -7.23 12.91
N ASP A 4 6.37 -7.45 12.95
CA ASP A 4 7.08 -7.92 14.16
C ASP A 4 7.20 -6.83 15.26
N LYS A 5 6.80 -5.57 15.01
CA LYS A 5 6.71 -4.54 16.08
C LYS A 5 5.64 -4.88 17.14
N PHE A 6 4.64 -5.66 16.76
CA PHE A 6 3.67 -6.26 17.69
C PHE A 6 4.03 -7.70 18.06
N ARG A 7 5.20 -8.19 17.59
CA ARG A 7 5.58 -9.60 17.58
C ARG A 7 4.45 -10.49 17.00
N LEU A 8 3.68 -9.97 16.03
CA LEU A 8 2.57 -10.69 15.39
C LEU A 8 3.18 -11.72 14.44
N THR A 9 3.58 -12.86 15.00
CA THR A 9 3.85 -14.07 14.23
C THR A 9 2.52 -14.65 13.76
N ILE A 10 2.55 -15.56 12.78
CA ILE A 10 1.36 -16.31 12.38
C ILE A 10 0.67 -16.90 13.61
N TRP A 11 1.43 -17.48 14.54
CA TRP A 11 0.99 -18.04 15.81
C TRP A 11 0.25 -17.06 16.74
N LYS A 12 0.53 -15.76 16.65
CA LYS A 12 -0.20 -14.74 17.42
C LYS A 12 -1.39 -14.15 16.69
N ALA A 13 -1.44 -14.28 15.37
CA ALA A 13 -2.59 -13.93 14.57
C ALA A 13 -3.66 -15.04 14.57
N LEU A 14 -3.26 -16.31 14.74
CA LEU A 14 -4.18 -17.46 14.80
C LEU A 14 -5.36 -17.24 15.74
N PRO A 15 -5.17 -16.82 17.01
CA PRO A 15 -6.29 -16.72 17.94
C PRO A 15 -7.34 -15.68 17.52
N VAL A 16 -6.92 -14.66 16.77
CA VAL A 16 -7.86 -13.64 16.24
C VAL A 16 -8.75 -14.22 15.15
N ILE A 17 -8.19 -15.12 14.32
CA ILE A 17 -8.95 -15.81 13.28
C ILE A 17 -9.90 -16.83 13.93
N ASP A 18 -9.41 -17.60 14.90
CA ASP A 18 -10.21 -18.58 15.63
C ASP A 18 -11.40 -17.90 16.35
N GLU A 19 -11.14 -16.81 17.07
CA GLU A 19 -12.20 -16.04 17.74
C GLU A 19 -13.22 -15.47 16.75
N ALA A 20 -12.77 -14.98 15.59
CA ALA A 20 -13.67 -14.46 14.55
C ALA A 20 -14.56 -15.56 13.97
N ILE A 21 -14.05 -16.79 13.81
CA ILE A 21 -14.83 -17.94 13.37
C ILE A 21 -15.83 -18.35 14.45
N ASP A 22 -15.39 -18.45 15.70
CA ASP A 22 -16.25 -18.81 16.82
C ASP A 22 -17.38 -17.78 16.99
N GLU A 23 -17.08 -16.48 16.87
CA GLU A 23 -18.09 -15.43 16.87
C GLU A 23 -19.08 -15.57 15.71
N ALA A 24 -18.61 -15.86 14.49
CA ALA A 24 -19.47 -16.06 13.33
C ALA A 24 -20.41 -17.27 13.51
N VAL A 25 -19.89 -18.37 14.10
CA VAL A 25 -20.68 -19.56 14.43
C VAL A 25 -21.71 -19.25 15.52
N ASN A 26 -21.30 -18.56 16.58
CA ASN A 26 -22.17 -18.18 17.70
C ASN A 26 -23.30 -17.24 17.26
N ARG A 27 -23.05 -16.39 16.26
CA ARG A 27 -24.05 -15.53 15.63
C ARG A 27 -24.96 -16.23 14.62
N GLY A 28 -24.73 -17.52 14.35
CA GLY A 28 -25.48 -18.28 13.35
C GLY A 28 -25.20 -17.86 11.91
N LEU A 29 -24.10 -17.14 11.65
CA LEU A 29 -23.68 -16.74 10.31
C LEU A 29 -23.10 -17.92 9.53
N MET A 30 -22.55 -18.92 10.23
CA MET A 30 -22.07 -20.15 9.63
C MET A 30 -22.14 -21.36 10.57
N PRO A 31 -22.37 -22.58 10.05
CA PRO A 31 -22.22 -23.82 10.78
C PRO A 31 -20.81 -24.05 11.33
N LYS A 32 -20.76 -24.73 12.48
CA LYS A 32 -19.51 -25.19 13.10
C LYS A 32 -18.75 -26.12 12.15
N ASN A 33 -17.42 -26.00 12.14
CA ASN A 33 -16.50 -26.78 11.29
C ASN A 33 -16.71 -26.62 9.78
N TRP A 34 -17.41 -25.58 9.32
CA TRP A 34 -17.54 -25.32 7.88
C TRP A 34 -16.20 -24.93 7.27
N LEU A 35 -15.45 -24.02 7.91
CA LEU A 35 -14.15 -23.57 7.41
C LEU A 35 -13.03 -24.51 7.86
N ASN A 36 -12.16 -24.88 6.90
CA ASN A 36 -10.90 -25.56 7.16
C ASN A 36 -9.76 -24.64 6.72
N ILE A 37 -9.04 -24.05 7.68
CA ILE A 37 -7.98 -23.07 7.40
C ILE A 37 -6.62 -23.73 7.60
N SER A 38 -5.82 -23.77 6.54
CA SER A 38 -4.41 -24.12 6.60
C SER A 38 -3.54 -22.87 6.70
N TYR A 39 -2.52 -22.92 7.54
CA TYR A 39 -1.59 -21.80 7.75
C TYR A 39 -0.22 -22.11 7.15
N PHE A 40 0.35 -21.14 6.44
CA PHE A 40 1.65 -21.27 5.80
C PHE A 40 2.57 -20.11 6.17
N ASP A 41 3.76 -20.40 6.68
CA ASP A 41 4.79 -19.40 6.97
C ASP A 41 5.64 -19.14 5.73
N SER A 42 5.53 -17.94 5.17
CA SER A 42 6.36 -17.49 4.04
C SER A 42 7.83 -17.30 4.40
N ARG A 43 8.19 -17.42 5.69
CA ARG A 43 9.54 -17.18 6.22
C ARG A 43 10.06 -15.79 5.91
N TYR A 44 9.15 -14.83 5.74
CA TYR A 44 9.53 -13.42 5.54
C TYR A 44 10.45 -12.91 6.64
N TRP A 45 10.26 -13.39 7.87
CA TRP A 45 11.10 -13.03 9.01
C TRP A 45 12.56 -13.51 8.89
N GLN A 46 12.82 -14.54 8.08
CA GLN A 46 14.15 -15.09 7.86
C GLN A 46 14.85 -14.36 6.71
N ASP A 47 14.15 -14.18 5.58
CA ASP A 47 14.67 -13.46 4.41
C ASP A 47 13.50 -12.91 3.59
N ALA A 48 13.39 -11.57 3.55
CA ALA A 48 12.34 -10.89 2.79
C ALA A 48 12.44 -11.13 1.28
N THR A 49 13.66 -11.31 0.75
CA THR A 49 13.90 -11.52 -0.69
C THR A 49 13.44 -12.91 -1.14
N LEU A 50 13.47 -13.89 -0.25
CA LEU A 50 13.06 -15.27 -0.52
C LEU A 50 11.59 -15.54 -0.14
N ALA A 51 10.96 -14.64 0.60
CA ALA A 51 9.58 -14.81 1.08
C ALA A 51 8.57 -15.02 -0.05
N GLU A 52 8.74 -14.31 -1.17
CA GLU A 52 7.92 -14.46 -2.37
C GLU A 52 8.00 -15.88 -2.94
N ARG A 53 9.22 -16.43 -3.01
CA ARG A 53 9.47 -17.80 -3.48
C ARG A 53 8.81 -18.82 -2.58
N HIS A 54 8.98 -18.69 -1.26
CA HIS A 54 8.36 -19.59 -0.30
C HIS A 54 6.84 -19.57 -0.37
N SER A 55 6.25 -18.37 -0.43
CA SER A 55 4.80 -18.18 -0.55
C SER A 55 4.25 -18.86 -1.82
N THR A 56 4.96 -18.70 -2.94
CA THR A 56 4.58 -19.31 -4.22
C THR A 56 4.60 -20.83 -4.14
N VAL A 57 5.64 -21.42 -3.55
CA VAL A 57 5.72 -22.87 -3.35
C VAL A 57 4.60 -23.37 -2.43
N GLY A 58 4.30 -22.66 -1.35
CA GLY A 58 3.21 -23.03 -0.44
C GLY A 58 1.85 -23.10 -1.14
N VAL A 59 1.56 -22.09 -1.98
CA VAL A 59 0.33 -22.04 -2.77
C VAL A 59 0.26 -23.16 -3.80
N ILE A 60 1.36 -23.46 -4.50
CA ILE A 60 1.42 -24.57 -5.46
C ILE A 60 1.20 -25.90 -4.74
N ASN A 61 1.83 -26.12 -3.59
CA ASN A 61 1.67 -27.36 -2.83
C ASN A 61 0.22 -27.55 -2.37
N ALA A 62 -0.38 -26.52 -1.76
CA ALA A 62 -1.78 -26.58 -1.31
C ALA A 62 -2.75 -26.82 -2.48
N TYR A 63 -2.48 -26.23 -3.65
CA TYR A 63 -3.24 -26.51 -4.86
C TYR A 63 -3.10 -27.96 -5.33
N CYS A 64 -1.87 -28.48 -5.38
CA CYS A 64 -1.59 -29.87 -5.74
C CYS A 64 -2.22 -30.87 -4.77
N GLU A 65 -2.30 -30.54 -3.49
CA GLU A 65 -2.94 -31.32 -2.43
C GLU A 65 -4.48 -31.23 -2.45
N ARG A 66 -5.05 -30.42 -3.35
CA ARG A 66 -6.49 -30.14 -3.45
C ARG A 66 -7.09 -29.60 -2.15
N GLN A 67 -6.30 -28.80 -1.42
CA GLN A 67 -6.68 -28.15 -0.16
C GLN A 67 -6.81 -26.64 -0.32
N LEU A 68 -6.89 -26.12 -1.54
CA LEU A 68 -6.84 -24.68 -1.81
C LEU A 68 -8.02 -24.20 -2.65
N ASP A 69 -9.01 -23.61 -1.99
CA ASP A 69 -10.15 -22.92 -2.64
C ASP A 69 -9.93 -21.40 -2.72
N ILE A 70 -9.19 -20.83 -1.76
CA ILE A 70 -8.91 -19.40 -1.67
C ILE A 70 -7.59 -19.19 -0.95
N VAL A 71 -6.80 -18.20 -1.40
CA VAL A 71 -5.66 -17.70 -0.64
C VAL A 71 -6.09 -16.41 0.04
N PHE A 72 -5.86 -16.27 1.34
CA PHE A 72 -6.05 -15.00 2.01
C PHE A 72 -4.87 -14.68 2.91
N GLY A 73 -4.53 -13.40 2.97
CA GLY A 73 -3.43 -12.90 3.79
C GLY A 73 -2.15 -12.72 2.99
N PHE A 74 -1.70 -11.47 2.91
CA PHE A 74 -0.35 -11.06 2.54
C PHE A 74 -0.13 -9.69 3.18
N ALA A 75 1.05 -9.48 3.78
CA ALA A 75 1.41 -8.20 4.39
C ALA A 75 2.37 -7.39 3.52
N ASP A 76 2.87 -7.98 2.44
CA ASP A 76 3.83 -7.40 1.51
C ASP A 76 3.25 -7.35 0.09
N SER A 77 3.72 -6.41 -0.73
CA SER A 77 3.18 -6.21 -2.08
C SER A 77 3.77 -7.16 -3.11
N TYR A 78 5.01 -7.65 -2.92
CA TYR A 78 5.72 -8.49 -3.88
C TYR A 78 5.19 -9.94 -3.86
N GLY A 79 5.16 -10.57 -2.68
CA GLY A 79 4.55 -11.87 -2.46
C GLY A 79 3.09 -11.90 -2.92
N LEU A 80 2.32 -10.87 -2.56
CA LEU A 80 0.94 -10.71 -3.04
C LEU A 80 0.86 -10.67 -4.57
N ALA A 81 1.68 -9.87 -5.24
CA ALA A 81 1.65 -9.72 -6.69
C ALA A 81 1.95 -11.05 -7.39
N THR A 82 2.99 -11.76 -6.94
CA THR A 82 3.41 -13.02 -7.54
C THR A 82 2.40 -14.12 -7.30
N VAL A 83 1.94 -14.31 -6.07
CA VAL A 83 0.91 -15.30 -5.76
C VAL A 83 -0.39 -15.01 -6.50
N SER A 84 -0.80 -13.75 -6.62
CA SER A 84 -2.00 -13.37 -7.40
C SER A 84 -1.89 -13.69 -8.89
N LYS A 85 -0.69 -13.54 -9.48
CA LYS A 85 -0.45 -13.89 -10.88
C LYS A 85 -0.43 -15.42 -11.08
N VAL A 86 0.26 -16.14 -10.20
CA VAL A 86 0.37 -17.60 -10.27
C VAL A 86 -1.00 -18.26 -10.07
N SER A 87 -1.74 -17.81 -9.05
CA SER A 87 -3.08 -18.33 -8.74
C SER A 87 -4.10 -18.11 -9.86
N ALA A 88 -4.01 -16.99 -10.57
CA ALA A 88 -4.83 -16.73 -11.77
C ALA A 88 -4.54 -17.71 -12.91
N GLY A 89 -3.35 -18.33 -12.94
CA GLY A 89 -2.95 -19.31 -13.94
C GLY A 89 -3.34 -20.75 -13.62
N PHE A 90 -3.91 -21.03 -12.44
CA PHE A 90 -4.37 -22.38 -12.11
C PHE A 90 -5.60 -22.77 -12.95
N PHE A 91 -5.76 -24.08 -13.18
CA PHE A 91 -6.91 -24.62 -13.91
C PHE A 91 -8.20 -24.27 -13.15
N THR A 92 -9.34 -24.19 -13.87
CA THR A 92 -10.65 -23.77 -13.35
C THR A 92 -10.72 -22.33 -12.81
N ASN A 93 -10.76 -21.34 -13.72
CA ASN A 93 -10.96 -19.90 -13.45
C ASN A 93 -9.93 -19.23 -12.51
N GLY A 94 -8.88 -19.94 -12.11
CA GLY A 94 -7.88 -19.50 -11.15
C GLY A 94 -8.41 -19.42 -9.72
N ILE A 95 -7.49 -19.29 -8.76
CA ILE A 95 -7.83 -19.23 -7.33
C ILE A 95 -7.90 -17.76 -6.88
N PRO A 96 -8.95 -17.35 -6.15
CA PRO A 96 -9.03 -16.00 -5.59
C PRO A 96 -7.96 -15.74 -4.54
N VAL A 97 -7.44 -14.52 -4.54
CA VAL A 97 -6.50 -14.04 -3.52
C VAL A 97 -7.12 -12.83 -2.81
N MET A 98 -7.33 -12.94 -1.50
CA MET A 98 -7.85 -11.88 -0.64
C MET A 98 -6.75 -11.27 0.24
N THR A 99 -6.73 -9.95 0.36
CA THR A 99 -5.73 -9.27 1.21
C THR A 99 -6.27 -8.00 1.86
N THR A 100 -5.76 -7.69 3.07
CA THR A 100 -5.92 -6.40 3.73
C THR A 100 -4.83 -5.40 3.32
N ALA A 101 -3.77 -5.84 2.63
CA ALA A 101 -2.66 -5.01 2.18
C ALA A 101 -2.75 -4.73 0.66
N GLY A 102 -1.64 -4.29 0.04
CA GLY A 102 -1.58 -4.09 -1.41
C GLY A 102 -2.15 -2.76 -1.89
N LEU A 103 -1.74 -1.67 -1.25
CA LEU A 103 -2.05 -0.28 -1.63
C LEU A 103 -1.56 0.17 -3.03
N PRO A 104 -0.45 -0.37 -3.59
CA PRO A 104 0.03 0.04 -4.91
C PRO A 104 -1.06 0.00 -5.98
N SER A 105 -1.12 1.04 -6.79
CA SER A 105 -2.10 1.19 -7.87
C SER A 105 -1.97 0.11 -8.94
N MET A 106 -0.76 -0.37 -9.21
CA MET A 106 -0.50 -1.42 -10.20
C MET A 106 -1.29 -2.71 -9.94
N LEU A 107 -1.59 -3.01 -8.67
CA LEU A 107 -2.38 -4.17 -8.25
C LEU A 107 -3.88 -4.04 -8.62
N GLN A 108 -4.34 -2.89 -9.14
CA GLN A 108 -5.70 -2.73 -9.67
C GLN A 108 -5.91 -3.33 -11.07
N SER A 109 -4.83 -3.64 -11.80
CA SER A 109 -4.93 -4.13 -13.17
C SER A 109 -5.69 -5.45 -13.21
N ARG A 110 -6.95 -5.44 -13.66
CA ARG A 110 -7.77 -6.65 -13.83
C ARG A 110 -7.22 -7.60 -14.89
N LYS A 111 -6.42 -7.09 -15.83
CA LYS A 111 -5.68 -7.91 -16.79
C LYS A 111 -4.58 -8.74 -16.12
N SER A 112 -3.87 -8.16 -15.16
CA SER A 112 -2.73 -8.80 -14.49
C SER A 112 -3.12 -9.54 -13.22
N PHE A 113 -4.19 -9.10 -12.56
CA PHE A 113 -4.66 -9.60 -11.27
C PHE A 113 -6.20 -9.78 -11.29
N PRO A 114 -6.73 -10.65 -12.16
CA PRO A 114 -8.17 -10.81 -12.35
C PRO A 114 -8.88 -11.26 -11.06
N ASN A 115 -8.24 -12.13 -10.29
CA ASN A 115 -8.81 -12.77 -9.10
C ASN A 115 -8.35 -12.14 -7.77
N LEU A 116 -7.67 -11.00 -7.82
CA LEU A 116 -7.23 -10.29 -6.62
C LEU A 116 -8.39 -9.45 -6.04
N ILE A 117 -8.67 -9.70 -4.77
CA ILE A 117 -9.68 -9.04 -3.96
C ILE A 117 -8.96 -8.30 -2.82
N ARG A 118 -9.14 -6.98 -2.76
CA ARG A 118 -8.55 -6.15 -1.70
C ARG A 118 -9.64 -5.62 -0.80
N MET A 119 -9.42 -5.78 0.51
CA MET A 119 -10.31 -5.24 1.54
C MET A 119 -10.02 -3.76 1.84
N GLN A 120 -8.83 -3.26 1.47
CA GLN A 120 -8.46 -1.86 1.62
C GLN A 120 -8.39 -1.13 0.26
N GLY A 121 -8.72 0.16 0.28
CA GLY A 121 -8.58 1.04 -0.88
C GLY A 121 -7.13 1.34 -1.26
N SER A 122 -6.88 1.56 -2.54
CA SER A 122 -5.56 1.90 -3.11
C SER A 122 -5.14 3.36 -2.93
N TYR A 123 -3.88 3.68 -3.22
CA TYR A 123 -3.41 5.07 -3.27
C TYR A 123 -4.16 5.94 -4.28
N ILE A 124 -4.67 5.38 -5.39
CA ILE A 124 -5.51 6.13 -6.35
C ILE A 124 -6.84 6.51 -5.74
N GLN A 125 -7.47 5.62 -4.97
CA GLN A 125 -8.75 5.93 -4.31
C GLN A 125 -8.55 6.99 -3.22
N MET A 126 -7.44 6.93 -2.48
CA MET A 126 -7.06 7.99 -1.55
C MET A 126 -6.79 9.31 -2.28
N ALA A 127 -6.06 9.29 -3.40
CA ALA A 127 -5.81 10.47 -4.22
C ALA A 127 -7.10 11.10 -4.77
N ALA A 128 -8.04 10.27 -5.21
CA ALA A 128 -9.36 10.70 -5.64
C ALA A 128 -10.15 11.35 -4.50
N ALA A 129 -10.14 10.76 -3.31
CA ALA A 129 -10.77 11.34 -2.13
C ALA A 129 -10.13 12.69 -1.75
N MET A 130 -8.81 12.80 -1.80
CA MET A 130 -8.10 14.07 -1.56
C MET A 130 -8.47 15.11 -2.61
N TYR A 131 -8.55 14.76 -3.89
CA TYR A 131 -9.00 15.69 -4.94
C TYR A 131 -10.40 16.23 -4.66
N GLN A 132 -11.33 15.35 -4.30
CA GLN A 132 -12.69 15.73 -3.90
C GLN A 132 -12.70 16.66 -2.67
N LEU A 133 -11.77 16.44 -1.73
CA LEU A 133 -11.69 17.19 -0.48
C LEU A 133 -11.15 18.62 -0.66
N ILE A 134 -10.10 18.81 -1.46
CA ILE A 134 -9.35 20.08 -1.50
C ILE A 134 -9.39 20.81 -2.85
N ALA A 135 -9.73 20.13 -3.94
CA ALA A 135 -9.56 20.65 -5.29
C ALA A 135 -10.81 20.61 -6.16
N TYR A 136 -11.76 19.72 -5.86
CA TYR A 136 -12.98 19.60 -6.63
C TYR A 136 -13.91 20.77 -6.30
N ASN A 137 -14.15 21.61 -7.30
CA ASN A 137 -15.17 22.65 -7.24
C ASN A 137 -16.39 22.13 -8.00
N GLU A 138 -17.48 21.85 -7.28
CA GLU A 138 -18.75 21.57 -7.93
C GLU A 138 -19.19 22.80 -8.72
N PRO A 139 -19.49 22.68 -10.03
CA PRO A 139 -20.12 23.75 -10.77
C PRO A 139 -21.56 23.88 -10.26
N LYS A 140 -21.84 24.94 -9.51
CA LYS A 140 -23.20 25.31 -9.14
C LYS A 140 -23.73 26.29 -10.17
N PHE A 141 -24.81 25.90 -10.82
CA PHE A 141 -25.50 26.79 -11.73
C PHE A 141 -26.32 27.80 -10.93
N ASN A 142 -25.92 29.06 -10.98
CA ASN A 142 -26.67 30.14 -10.32
C ASN A 142 -27.82 30.58 -11.24
N ASN A 143 -29.05 30.18 -10.90
CA ASN A 143 -30.25 30.48 -11.69
C ASN A 143 -30.55 32.00 -11.80
N GLU A 144 -29.99 32.83 -10.91
CA GLU A 144 -30.24 34.28 -10.89
C GLU A 144 -29.27 35.08 -11.76
N THR A 145 -28.01 34.64 -11.86
CA THR A 145 -26.96 35.33 -12.63
C THR A 145 -26.63 34.65 -13.95
N GLY A 146 -27.06 33.39 -14.15
CA GLY A 146 -26.74 32.58 -15.33
C GLY A 146 -25.26 32.18 -15.41
N VAL A 147 -24.49 32.37 -14.34
CA VAL A 147 -23.05 32.09 -14.27
C VAL A 147 -22.81 30.79 -13.50
N GLU A 148 -21.92 29.94 -14.01
CA GLU A 148 -21.42 28.79 -13.25
C GLU A 148 -20.47 29.26 -12.13
N GLU A 149 -20.92 29.16 -10.89
CA GLU A 149 -20.06 29.41 -9.73
C GLU A 149 -19.35 28.13 -9.32
N LYS A 150 -18.01 28.19 -9.32
CA LYS A 150 -17.15 27.11 -8.82
C LYS A 150 -16.93 27.31 -7.33
N THR A 151 -17.74 26.68 -6.49
CA THR A 151 -17.57 26.74 -5.04
C THR A 151 -16.95 25.45 -4.52
N ASN A 152 -15.78 25.55 -3.87
CA ASN A 152 -15.23 24.45 -3.09
C ASN A 152 -16.03 24.37 -1.78
N SER A 153 -16.72 23.26 -1.51
CA SER A 153 -17.65 23.17 -0.37
C SER A 153 -16.92 23.17 0.98
N LEU A 154 -15.63 22.82 1.00
CA LEU A 154 -14.90 22.53 2.22
C LEU A 154 -13.86 23.59 2.63
N ASN A 155 -13.39 24.44 1.70
CA ASN A 155 -12.48 25.57 1.97
C ASN A 155 -11.32 25.27 2.95
N TYR A 156 -10.74 24.06 2.89
CA TYR A 156 -9.60 23.66 3.72
C TYR A 156 -8.30 24.34 3.25
N LEU A 157 -8.15 25.64 3.53
CA LEU A 157 -7.00 26.47 3.14
C LEU A 157 -5.85 26.44 4.15
N ARG A 158 -6.06 25.83 5.33
CA ARG A 158 -5.07 25.75 6.41
C ARG A 158 -4.71 24.29 6.66
N MET A 159 -3.64 23.82 6.02
CA MET A 159 -3.15 22.45 6.12
C MET A 159 -1.88 22.37 6.95
N LEU A 160 -1.76 21.33 7.79
CA LEU A 160 -0.54 21.00 8.51
C LEU A 160 0.08 19.75 7.87
N PHE A 161 1.32 19.87 7.40
CA PHE A 161 2.11 18.73 6.98
C PHE A 161 2.85 18.14 8.18
N MET A 162 2.59 16.86 8.49
CA MET A 162 3.28 16.14 9.55
C MET A 162 4.17 15.07 8.94
N TYR A 163 5.49 15.23 9.10
CA TYR A 163 6.48 14.25 8.66
C TYR A 163 7.05 13.50 9.85
N HIS A 164 6.90 12.17 9.86
CA HIS A 164 7.47 11.31 10.88
C HIS A 164 8.84 10.79 10.43
N ASP A 165 9.91 11.45 10.90
CA ASP A 165 11.28 11.03 10.66
C ASP A 165 11.68 9.83 11.53
N LYS A 166 11.22 8.65 11.10
CA LYS A 166 11.45 7.40 11.83
C LYS A 166 12.94 7.03 11.85
N ARG A 167 13.75 7.39 10.85
CA ARG A 167 15.19 7.06 10.76
C ARG A 167 16.02 7.79 11.82
N ARG A 168 15.69 9.06 12.12
CA ARG A 168 16.39 9.86 13.15
C ARG A 168 15.79 9.73 14.56
N ALA A 169 14.83 8.83 14.78
CA ALA A 169 14.24 8.63 16.11
C ALA A 169 15.31 8.20 17.14
N VAL A 170 15.46 8.99 18.19
CA VAL A 170 16.49 8.79 19.24
C VAL A 170 16.28 7.48 20.01
N ASN A 171 15.03 7.05 20.15
CA ASN A 171 14.63 5.80 20.82
C ASN A 171 14.62 4.60 19.86
N LYS A 172 15.42 4.63 18.79
CA LYS A 172 15.55 3.47 17.89
C LYS A 172 16.17 2.29 18.65
N PRO A 173 15.66 1.05 18.49
CA PRO A 173 16.34 -0.12 19.01
C PRO A 173 17.76 -0.16 18.42
N LYS A 174 18.77 -0.25 19.29
CA LYS A 174 20.19 -0.26 18.89
C LYS A 174 20.49 -1.53 18.09
N VAL A 175 21.32 -1.38 17.07
CA VAL A 175 21.63 -2.35 15.99
C VAL A 175 22.27 -3.66 16.49
N GLU A 176 22.65 -3.75 17.77
CA GLU A 176 23.41 -4.90 18.29
C GLU A 176 22.56 -6.17 18.55
N GLU A 177 21.23 -6.13 18.46
CA GLU A 177 20.38 -7.27 18.87
C GLU A 177 19.60 -8.00 17.76
N LYS A 178 19.71 -7.67 16.47
CA LYS A 178 18.97 -8.43 15.45
C LYS A 178 19.76 -8.71 14.17
N LYS A 179 19.97 -10.01 13.94
CA LYS A 179 20.34 -10.59 12.64
C LYS A 179 19.31 -10.18 11.58
N GLU A 180 19.81 -9.67 10.46
CA GLU A 180 19.25 -9.84 9.11
C GLU A 180 17.79 -9.40 8.90
N ALA A 181 17.43 -8.19 9.33
CA ALA A 181 16.35 -7.45 8.67
C ALA A 181 16.97 -6.24 7.98
N THR A 182 16.85 -6.18 6.65
CA THR A 182 17.26 -5.03 5.85
C THR A 182 16.58 -3.78 6.40
N ILE A 183 17.42 -2.83 6.83
CA ILE A 183 17.04 -1.60 7.53
C ILE A 183 16.02 -0.78 6.72
N ASP A 184 16.04 -0.90 5.40
CA ASP A 184 15.22 -0.16 4.44
C ASP A 184 13.71 -0.38 4.55
N GLU A 185 13.23 -1.61 4.75
CA GLU A 185 11.79 -1.86 4.85
C GLU A 185 11.18 -1.31 6.15
N MET A 186 12.02 -1.13 7.17
CA MET A 186 11.58 -0.69 8.49
C MET A 186 11.18 0.80 8.51
N PHE A 187 11.69 1.56 7.54
CA PHE A 187 11.57 3.01 7.38
C PHE A 187 10.88 3.43 6.07
N SER A 188 10.30 2.46 5.34
CA SER A 188 9.64 2.62 4.05
C SER A 188 8.74 3.85 3.89
N SER A 189 8.91 4.50 2.74
CA SER A 189 8.30 5.74 2.27
C SER A 189 6.88 5.56 1.70
N HIS A 190 5.97 4.95 2.47
CA HIS A 190 4.53 4.96 2.15
C HIS A 190 3.99 6.37 1.85
N CYS A 191 4.56 7.39 2.49
CA CYS A 191 4.28 8.80 2.23
C CYS A 191 4.63 9.22 0.79
N TYR A 192 5.74 8.73 0.23
CA TYR A 192 6.15 9.03 -1.14
C TYR A 192 5.12 8.51 -2.15
N PHE A 193 4.75 7.22 -2.04
CA PHE A 193 3.75 6.63 -2.94
C PHE A 193 2.38 7.31 -2.81
N SER A 194 2.02 7.73 -1.60
CA SER A 194 0.77 8.45 -1.33
C SER A 194 0.74 9.83 -1.98
N LEU A 195 1.81 10.61 -1.78
CA LEU A 195 1.95 11.95 -2.37
C LEU A 195 2.07 11.89 -3.90
N TYR A 196 2.81 10.92 -4.42
CA TYR A 196 2.95 10.70 -5.86
C TYR A 196 1.60 10.36 -6.51
N ALA A 197 0.79 9.50 -5.88
CA ALA A 197 -0.55 9.19 -6.35
C ALA A 197 -1.47 10.41 -6.32
N ILE A 198 -1.41 11.23 -5.26
CA ILE A 198 -2.16 12.50 -5.15
C ILE A 198 -1.76 13.43 -6.30
N LYS A 199 -0.45 13.67 -6.50
CA LYS A 199 0.07 14.51 -7.57
C LYS A 199 -0.48 14.08 -8.93
N ASN A 200 -0.27 12.82 -9.30
CA ASN A 200 -0.65 12.30 -10.61
C ASN A 200 -2.16 12.40 -10.84
N TYR A 201 -2.97 12.14 -9.81
CA TYR A 201 -4.43 12.24 -9.93
C TYR A 201 -4.88 13.68 -10.18
N PHE A 202 -4.27 14.65 -9.49
CA PHE A 202 -4.59 16.07 -9.68
C PHE A 202 -4.18 16.55 -11.07
N THR A 203 -2.98 16.19 -11.53
CA THR A 203 -2.48 16.48 -12.88
C THR A 203 -3.38 15.86 -13.97
N ASP A 204 -3.95 14.68 -13.74
CA ASP A 204 -4.89 14.04 -14.69
C ASP A 204 -6.26 14.73 -14.71
N LYS A 205 -6.78 15.15 -13.55
CA LYS A 205 -8.16 15.65 -13.42
C LYS A 205 -8.35 17.15 -13.58
N SER A 206 -7.29 17.95 -13.47
CA SER A 206 -7.39 19.42 -13.51
C SER A 206 -6.40 20.01 -14.51
N PRO A 207 -6.86 20.78 -15.51
CA PRO A 207 -5.96 21.52 -16.40
C PRO A 207 -5.04 22.50 -15.64
N THR A 208 -5.53 23.07 -14.54
CA THR A 208 -4.75 23.98 -13.68
C THR A 208 -3.60 23.23 -13.01
N PHE A 209 -3.88 22.13 -12.30
CA PHE A 209 -2.80 21.31 -11.71
C PHE A 209 -1.97 20.61 -12.76
N LYS A 210 -2.53 20.32 -13.94
CA LYS A 210 -1.77 19.83 -15.07
C LYS A 210 -0.73 20.85 -15.46
N ASN A 211 -1.06 22.13 -15.60
CA ASN A 211 -0.12 23.19 -15.99
C ASN A 211 0.85 23.57 -14.86
N GLU A 212 0.37 23.63 -13.62
CA GLU A 212 1.19 24.01 -12.46
C GLU A 212 2.12 22.87 -12.00
N TRP A 213 1.67 21.62 -12.11
CA TRP A 213 2.43 20.43 -11.70
C TRP A 213 2.95 19.62 -12.89
N SER A 214 2.78 20.11 -14.14
CA SER A 214 3.38 19.52 -15.37
C SER A 214 4.88 19.64 -15.39
N ILE A 215 5.45 20.55 -14.59
CA ILE A 215 6.89 20.52 -14.38
C ILE A 215 7.18 19.13 -13.84
N ASN A 216 7.97 18.37 -14.60
CA ASN A 216 8.52 17.11 -14.16
C ASN A 216 9.04 17.39 -12.76
N THR A 217 8.39 16.87 -11.72
CA THR A 217 8.99 16.91 -10.39
C THR A 217 10.30 16.19 -10.62
N PRO A 218 11.45 16.85 -10.51
CA PRO A 218 12.72 16.20 -10.75
C PRO A 218 12.69 15.00 -9.82
N SER A 219 12.62 13.82 -10.42
CA SER A 219 12.82 12.58 -9.69
C SER A 219 14.31 12.52 -9.49
N MET A 220 14.78 13.24 -8.47
CA MET A 220 16.12 12.99 -7.99
C MET A 220 16.05 11.60 -7.36
N PRO A 221 16.85 10.63 -7.84
CA PRO A 221 16.96 9.36 -7.16
C PRO A 221 17.46 9.67 -5.75
N PHE A 222 16.54 9.68 -4.80
CA PHE A 222 16.87 9.83 -3.40
C PHE A 222 17.33 8.46 -2.93
N ASP A 223 18.63 8.23 -2.98
CA ASP A 223 19.21 7.06 -2.37
C ASP A 223 19.16 7.26 -0.85
N GLU A 224 18.19 6.61 -0.22
CA GLU A 224 18.02 6.69 1.24
C GLU A 224 19.24 6.07 1.97
N GLU A 225 20.08 5.28 1.29
CA GLU A 225 21.30 4.67 1.83
C GLU A 225 22.53 5.61 1.74
N GLU A 226 22.48 6.64 0.91
CA GLU A 226 23.59 7.57 0.73
C GLU A 226 23.73 8.48 1.96
N GLN A 227 24.84 8.33 2.70
CA GLN A 227 25.16 9.19 3.84
C GLN A 227 25.62 10.58 3.37
N MET A 228 24.66 11.43 2.99
CA MET A 228 24.95 12.83 2.71
C MET A 228 25.09 13.64 4.00
N ASN A 229 26.14 14.46 4.05
CA ASN A 229 26.25 15.49 5.09
C ASN A 229 25.25 16.62 4.82
N ARG A 230 24.99 17.48 5.81
CA ARG A 230 24.02 18.59 5.70
C ARG A 230 24.26 19.47 4.47
N LYS A 231 25.52 19.73 4.14
CA LYS A 231 25.90 20.55 2.99
C LYS A 231 25.55 19.87 1.67
N GLY A 232 25.75 18.55 1.58
CA GLY A 232 25.33 17.72 0.46
C GLY A 232 23.80 17.72 0.27
N TYR A 233 23.04 17.61 1.36
CA TYR A 233 21.58 17.76 1.29
C TYR A 233 21.14 19.15 0.82
N GLU A 234 21.79 20.21 1.30
CA GLU A 234 21.50 21.59 0.87
C GLU A 234 21.81 21.81 -0.61
N GLU A 235 22.94 21.29 -1.11
CA GLU A 235 23.32 21.33 -2.53
C GLU A 235 22.36 20.50 -3.40
N MET A 236 22.02 19.29 -2.96
CA MET A 236 21.06 18.40 -3.64
C MET A 236 19.65 19.01 -3.72
N LEU A 237 19.15 19.56 -2.61
CA LEU A 237 17.84 20.24 -2.59
C LEU A 237 17.85 21.51 -3.44
N LYS A 238 18.98 22.22 -3.47
CA LYS A 238 19.16 23.40 -4.32
C LYS A 238 19.13 23.01 -5.80
N GLU A 239 19.85 21.97 -6.20
CA GLU A 239 19.84 21.45 -7.57
C GLU A 239 18.43 20.94 -7.96
N ALA A 240 17.78 20.16 -7.10
CA ALA A 240 16.41 19.72 -7.33
C ALA A 240 15.43 20.90 -7.48
N SER A 241 15.60 21.95 -6.67
CA SER A 241 14.81 23.18 -6.76
C SER A 241 15.08 23.97 -8.05
N GLU A 242 16.34 24.08 -8.47
CA GLU A 242 16.71 24.77 -9.71
C GLU A 242 16.18 24.01 -10.94
N VAL A 243 16.23 22.67 -10.93
CA VAL A 243 15.65 21.82 -11.99
C VAL A 243 14.12 21.87 -11.97
N SER A 244 13.48 22.01 -10.81
CA SER A 244 12.01 22.11 -10.68
C SER A 244 11.46 23.46 -11.11
N ASN A 245 12.26 24.52 -11.01
CA ASN A 245 11.83 25.90 -11.28
C ASN A 245 12.36 26.44 -12.62
N GLY A 246 13.01 25.60 -13.42
CA GLY A 246 13.49 25.89 -14.77
C GLY A 246 12.40 25.82 -15.82
#